data_AF-A0A6A6TCS3-F1
#
_entry.id   AF-A0A6A6TCS3-F1
#
_cell.length_a   1.000
_cell.length_b   1.000
_cell.length_c   1.000
_cell.angle_alpha   90.00
_cell.angle_beta   90.00
_cell.angle_gamma   90.00
#
_symmetry.space_group_name_H-M   'P 1'
#
loop_
_entity.id
_entity.type
_entity.pdbx_description
1 polymer ?
#
loop_
_entity_poly.entity_id
_entity_poly.type
_entity_poly.pdbx_seq_one_letter_code
_entity_poly.pdbx_strand_id
1 'polypeptide(L)'
;MLSAITTILGFAAAVSAGTGISITPHDAYSSSVGVLGCKINTNRVAYWPMFPSCDGMCVKVSANGRSVNLLQIDSSGGAYDISYDAWNYLNVGASATEDPTEGGGFDAEYESVDMSECADLINTPDGKLPLMAANSIGFYVGCGADTWVGQNSGLWNIQNCDCTLGFNEQCTLDLAVSNQPSCAHMLGAQNPLSGLAVTNIVYGTGAEVTASQ
;
A
#
# COMPACT_ATOMS: atom_id res chain seq x y z
N MET A 1 55.74 -30.16 -0.53
CA MET A 1 54.27 -30.09 -0.72
C MET A 1 53.72 -29.20 0.38
N LEU A 2 53.42 -27.93 0.10
CA LEU A 2 52.86 -27.01 1.09
C LEU A 2 51.35 -27.18 1.10
N SER A 3 50.80 -27.53 2.27
CA SER A 3 49.37 -27.68 2.51
C SER A 3 48.77 -26.31 2.79
N ALA A 4 47.94 -25.80 1.89
CA ALA A 4 47.17 -24.57 2.12
C ALA A 4 45.93 -24.92 2.94
N ILE A 5 45.84 -24.37 4.16
CA ILE A 5 44.63 -24.43 4.99
C ILE A 5 43.76 -23.26 4.57
N THR A 6 42.64 -23.56 3.90
CA THR A 6 41.63 -22.57 3.51
C THR A 6 40.65 -22.39 4.67
N THR A 7 40.75 -21.25 5.37
CA THR A 7 39.81 -20.86 6.41
C THR A 7 38.55 -20.29 5.76
N ILE A 8 37.43 -21.01 5.85
CA ILE A 8 36.12 -20.51 5.40
C ILE A 8 35.56 -19.62 6.53
N LEU A 9 35.53 -18.31 6.32
CA LEU A 9 34.74 -17.40 7.16
C LEU A 9 33.26 -17.54 6.77
N GLY A 10 32.46 -18.11 7.65
CA GLY A 10 31.00 -18.07 7.54
C GLY A 10 30.49 -16.66 7.89
N PHE A 11 29.88 -15.97 6.94
CA PHE A 11 29.09 -14.78 7.22
C PHE A 11 27.80 -15.22 7.91
N ALA A 12 27.70 -14.99 9.22
CA ALA A 12 26.41 -15.00 9.90
C ALA A 12 25.63 -13.78 9.43
N ALA A 13 24.58 -13.98 8.64
CA ALA A 13 23.63 -12.91 8.31
C ALA A 13 23.00 -12.44 9.62
N ALA A 14 23.19 -11.17 9.96
CA ALA A 14 22.45 -10.55 11.05
C ALA A 14 20.98 -10.50 10.63
N VAL A 15 20.13 -11.31 11.27
CA VAL A 15 18.69 -11.15 11.18
C VAL A 15 18.37 -9.83 11.89
N SER A 16 17.96 -8.81 11.14
CA SER A 16 17.37 -7.61 11.73
C SER A 16 16.13 -8.07 12.49
N ALA A 17 16.08 -7.85 13.80
CA ALA A 17 14.85 -8.08 14.55
C ALA A 17 13.81 -7.05 14.08
N GLY A 18 12.59 -7.50 13.77
CA GLY A 18 11.50 -6.60 13.40
C GLY A 18 11.09 -5.71 14.57
N THR A 19 10.32 -4.66 14.29
CA THR A 19 9.72 -3.80 15.32
C THR A 19 8.43 -4.43 15.82
N GLY A 20 8.35 -4.70 17.12
CA GLY A 20 7.14 -5.23 17.75
C GLY A 20 5.98 -4.22 17.74
N ILE A 21 4.80 -4.65 17.30
CA ILE A 21 3.57 -3.86 17.17
C ILE A 21 2.35 -4.71 17.56
N SER A 22 1.22 -4.06 17.79
CA SER A 22 -0.09 -4.73 17.90
C SER A 22 -0.91 -4.37 16.66
N ILE A 23 -1.28 -5.37 15.85
CA ILE A 23 -2.00 -5.16 14.59
C ILE A 23 -3.51 -5.40 14.72
N THR A 24 -4.29 -4.47 14.18
CA THR A 24 -5.77 -4.48 14.18
C THR A 24 -6.33 -4.58 12.76
N PRO A 25 -7.55 -5.15 12.59
CA PRO A 25 -8.17 -5.25 11.28
C PRO A 25 -8.76 -3.90 10.82
N HIS A 26 -8.57 -3.56 9.54
CA HIS A 26 -9.19 -2.42 8.86
C HIS A 26 -10.01 -2.91 7.68
N ASP A 27 -11.33 -2.75 7.72
CA ASP A 27 -12.26 -3.31 6.72
C ASP A 27 -12.60 -2.34 5.58
N ALA A 28 -12.34 -1.04 5.75
CA ALA A 28 -12.57 -0.03 4.73
C ALA A 28 -11.27 0.40 4.04
N TYR A 29 -11.22 0.41 2.71
CA TYR A 29 -10.07 0.99 2.01
C TYR A 29 -9.99 2.51 2.14
N SER A 30 -8.80 3.02 2.44
CA SER A 30 -8.48 4.45 2.43
C SER A 30 -7.00 4.70 2.12
N SER A 31 -6.67 5.95 1.78
CA SER A 31 -5.29 6.39 1.57
C SER A 31 -5.11 7.89 1.84
N SER A 32 -4.29 8.23 2.82
CA SER A 32 -3.92 9.62 3.15
C SER A 32 -3.01 10.28 2.12
N VAL A 33 -2.33 9.49 1.27
CA VAL A 33 -1.48 10.00 0.17
C VAL A 33 -2.16 9.92 -1.20
N GLY A 34 -3.41 9.48 -1.25
CA GLY A 34 -4.21 9.42 -2.48
C GLY A 34 -3.78 8.32 -3.45
N VAL A 35 -3.35 7.16 -2.94
CA VAL A 35 -3.21 5.95 -3.77
C VAL A 35 -4.59 5.46 -4.19
N LEU A 36 -4.71 4.99 -5.43
CA LEU A 36 -5.95 4.49 -6.01
C LEU A 36 -6.14 3.00 -5.74
N GLY A 37 -7.16 2.65 -4.97
CA GLY A 37 -7.43 1.26 -4.57
C GLY A 37 -7.72 0.35 -5.76
N CYS A 38 -8.37 0.87 -6.80
CA CYS A 38 -8.68 0.11 -8.02
C CYS A 38 -7.45 -0.27 -8.86
N LYS A 39 -6.26 0.18 -8.46
CA LYS A 39 -4.99 -0.07 -9.16
C LYS A 39 -3.96 -0.74 -8.24
N ILE A 40 -4.36 -1.23 -7.07
CA ILE A 40 -3.52 -2.01 -6.16
C ILE A 40 -4.29 -3.21 -5.60
N ASN A 41 -3.61 -4.07 -4.86
CA ASN A 41 -4.25 -5.08 -4.02
C ASN A 41 -4.70 -4.47 -2.68
N THR A 42 -5.98 -4.13 -2.54
CA THR A 42 -6.52 -3.50 -1.32
C THR A 42 -6.59 -4.43 -0.11
N ASN A 43 -6.42 -5.74 -0.32
CA ASN A 43 -6.28 -6.75 0.73
C ASN A 43 -4.85 -6.83 1.30
N ARG A 44 -3.93 -5.97 0.83
CA ARG A 44 -2.54 -5.89 1.29
C ARG A 44 -2.15 -4.43 1.59
N VAL A 45 -3.02 -3.76 2.36
CA VAL A 45 -2.90 -2.34 2.73
C VAL A 45 -2.85 -2.21 4.24
N ALA A 46 -2.37 -1.07 4.68
CA ALA A 46 -1.53 -1.01 5.83
C ALA A 46 -1.53 0.47 6.28
N TYR A 47 -2.06 0.70 7.48
CA TYR A 47 -2.55 1.98 7.98
C TYR A 47 -1.83 2.27 9.31
N TRP A 48 -0.71 2.98 9.23
CA TRP A 48 0.20 3.14 10.37
C TRP A 48 -0.10 4.39 11.18
N PRO A 49 0.36 4.50 12.44
CA PRO A 49 0.20 5.74 13.21
C PRO A 49 1.06 6.89 12.68
N MET A 50 1.99 6.62 11.76
CA MET A 50 2.80 7.64 11.08
C MET A 50 2.42 7.76 9.60
N PHE A 51 2.63 8.96 9.07
CA PHE A 51 2.39 9.29 7.67
C PHE A 51 3.29 8.45 6.74
N PRO A 52 2.80 8.02 5.56
CA PRO A 52 3.61 7.26 4.61
C PRO A 52 4.89 7.97 4.20
N SER A 53 5.96 7.19 4.02
CA SER A 53 7.27 7.72 3.63
C SER A 53 7.43 7.83 2.11
N CYS A 54 8.47 8.54 1.66
CA CYS A 54 8.78 8.71 0.24
C CYS A 54 9.59 7.56 -0.38
N ASP A 55 10.22 6.72 0.45
CA ASP A 55 11.17 5.69 0.03
C ASP A 55 10.84 4.28 0.54
N GLY A 56 10.15 4.16 1.66
CA GLY A 56 9.85 2.90 2.33
C GLY A 56 8.35 2.75 2.61
N MET A 57 7.58 2.51 1.55
CA MET A 57 6.14 2.21 1.66
C MET A 57 5.86 0.70 1.70
N CYS A 58 6.83 -0.14 1.36
CA CYS A 58 6.71 -1.58 1.44
C CYS A 58 7.18 -2.08 2.81
N VAL A 59 6.31 -2.82 3.48
CA VAL A 59 6.58 -3.38 4.79
C VAL A 59 6.16 -4.83 4.82
N LYS A 60 6.93 -5.63 5.53
CA LYS A 60 6.62 -7.02 5.80
C LYS A 60 6.16 -7.14 7.24
N VAL A 61 4.96 -7.70 7.44
CA VAL A 61 4.38 -7.94 8.76
C VAL A 61 4.34 -9.44 9.00
N SER A 62 4.81 -9.86 10.17
CA SER A 62 4.89 -11.26 10.57
C SER A 62 4.21 -11.51 11.91
N ALA A 63 3.40 -12.57 11.98
CA ALA A 63 2.75 -13.03 13.20
C ALA A 63 2.31 -14.48 13.05
N ASN A 64 2.21 -15.21 14.17
CA ASN A 64 1.73 -16.61 14.20
C ASN A 64 2.43 -17.54 13.19
N GLY A 65 3.72 -17.33 12.92
CA GLY A 65 4.50 -18.10 11.96
C GLY A 65 4.21 -17.81 10.48
N ARG A 66 3.50 -16.71 10.18
CA ARG A 66 3.15 -16.26 8.82
C ARG A 66 3.67 -14.86 8.58
N SER A 67 3.80 -14.50 7.31
CA SER A 67 4.17 -13.15 6.89
C SER A 67 3.37 -12.72 5.67
N VAL A 68 3.15 -11.41 5.54
CA VAL A 68 2.60 -10.75 4.35
C VAL A 68 3.35 -9.45 4.09
N ASN A 69 3.50 -9.10 2.82
CA ASN A 69 3.98 -7.80 2.40
C ASN A 69 2.78 -6.88 2.18
N LEU A 70 2.92 -5.62 2.59
CA LEU A 70 1.83 -4.64 2.58
C LEU A 70 2.34 -3.27 2.13
N LEU A 71 1.45 -2.51 1.50
CA LEU A 71 1.70 -1.10 1.14
C LEU A 71 1.21 -0.17 2.26
N GLN A 72 2.16 0.47 2.97
CA GLN A 72 1.89 1.58 3.88
C GLN A 72 1.54 2.84 3.07
N ILE A 73 0.26 3.04 2.81
CA ILE A 73 -0.26 4.15 1.98
C ILE A 73 -1.29 5.00 2.72
N ASP A 74 -1.46 4.73 4.01
CA ASP A 74 -2.36 5.49 4.85
C ASP A 74 -1.80 5.65 6.25
N SER A 75 -2.36 6.62 6.96
CA SER A 75 -2.12 6.86 8.37
C SER A 75 -3.39 6.59 9.16
N SER A 76 -3.28 5.79 10.22
CA SER A 76 -4.31 5.66 11.23
C SER A 76 -4.26 6.83 12.22
N GLY A 77 -5.30 6.95 13.06
CA GLY A 77 -5.34 7.87 14.19
C GLY A 77 -4.49 7.46 15.41
N GLY A 78 -3.59 6.47 15.28
CA GLY A 78 -2.70 6.03 16.36
C GLY A 78 -2.51 4.52 16.51
N ALA A 79 -3.16 3.69 15.67
CA ALA A 79 -3.05 2.24 15.67
C ALA A 79 -2.16 1.72 14.53
N TYR A 80 -1.73 0.46 14.60
CA TYR A 80 -1.16 -0.22 13.43
C TYR A 80 -2.27 -1.08 12.83
N ASP A 81 -3.06 -0.52 11.92
CA ASP A 81 -4.10 -1.30 11.26
C ASP A 81 -3.58 -1.88 9.94
N ILE A 82 -4.10 -3.03 9.55
CA ILE A 82 -3.87 -3.61 8.23
C ILE A 82 -5.21 -4.07 7.65
N SER A 83 -5.29 -4.16 6.33
CA SER A 83 -6.48 -4.62 5.61
C SER A 83 -7.01 -5.93 6.22
N TYR A 84 -8.32 -6.02 6.43
CA TYR A 84 -8.95 -7.11 7.18
C TYR A 84 -8.53 -8.50 6.68
N ASP A 85 -8.40 -8.69 5.37
CA ASP A 85 -7.91 -9.95 4.80
C ASP A 85 -6.49 -10.32 5.27
N ALA A 86 -5.55 -9.36 5.25
CA ALA A 86 -4.19 -9.57 5.73
C ALA A 86 -4.16 -9.89 7.23
N TRP A 87 -4.97 -9.17 8.02
CA TRP A 87 -5.12 -9.42 9.45
C TRP A 87 -5.66 -10.84 9.71
N ASN A 88 -6.71 -11.25 8.99
CA ASN A 88 -7.32 -12.57 9.15
C ASN A 88 -6.36 -13.70 8.75
N TYR A 89 -5.62 -13.50 7.66
CA TYR A 89 -4.60 -14.44 7.22
C TYR A 89 -3.47 -14.60 8.25
N LEU A 90 -2.98 -13.50 8.82
CA LEU A 90 -1.96 -13.58 9.88
C LEU A 90 -2.52 -14.21 11.16
N ASN A 91 -3.79 -13.95 11.49
CA ASN A 91 -4.46 -14.51 12.67
C ASN A 91 -4.65 -16.03 12.55
N VAL A 92 -5.43 -16.48 11.56
CA VAL A 92 -5.88 -17.87 11.46
C VAL A 92 -5.34 -18.63 10.25
N GLY A 93 -4.73 -17.95 9.28
CA GLY A 93 -4.15 -18.58 8.09
C GLY A 93 -5.09 -18.71 6.90
N ALA A 94 -6.23 -18.01 6.91
CA ALA A 94 -7.23 -18.04 5.84
C ALA A 94 -7.62 -16.61 5.42
N SER A 95 -8.08 -16.46 4.17
CA SER A 95 -8.64 -15.18 3.71
C SER A 95 -9.88 -14.82 4.53
N ALA A 96 -10.10 -13.52 4.74
CA ALA A 96 -11.33 -13.05 5.37
C ALA A 96 -12.59 -13.34 4.52
N THR A 97 -12.45 -13.58 3.21
CA THR A 97 -13.56 -14.00 2.34
C THR A 97 -13.89 -15.50 2.48
N GLU A 98 -12.95 -16.30 3.00
CA GLU A 98 -13.09 -17.75 3.10
C GLU A 98 -13.47 -18.21 4.51
N ASP A 99 -12.78 -17.70 5.53
CA ASP A 99 -13.01 -18.02 6.94
C ASP A 99 -12.88 -16.75 7.79
N PRO A 100 -13.88 -15.85 7.74
CA PRO A 100 -13.83 -14.58 8.46
C PRO A 100 -13.84 -14.80 9.97
N THR A 101 -12.92 -14.12 10.66
CA THR A 101 -12.88 -14.09 12.12
C THR A 101 -13.05 -12.69 12.67
N GLU A 102 -13.57 -12.59 13.89
CA GLU A 102 -13.66 -11.36 14.65
C GLU A 102 -12.61 -11.35 15.77
N GLY A 103 -12.11 -10.17 16.12
CA GLY A 103 -11.11 -9.95 17.15
C GLY A 103 -10.66 -8.50 17.27
N GLY A 104 -9.43 -8.30 17.71
CA GLY A 104 -8.80 -6.99 17.86
C GLY A 104 -7.29 -7.10 17.71
N GLY A 105 -6.55 -6.25 18.43
CA GLY A 105 -5.09 -6.24 18.36
C GLY A 105 -4.46 -7.56 18.79
N PHE A 106 -3.48 -8.04 18.04
CA PHE A 106 -2.56 -9.10 18.47
C PHE A 106 -1.11 -8.77 18.12
N ASP A 107 -0.17 -9.39 18.84
CA ASP A 107 1.26 -9.12 18.70
C ASP A 107 1.79 -9.56 17.33
N ALA A 108 2.52 -8.66 16.68
CA ALA A 108 3.19 -8.88 15.42
C ALA A 108 4.54 -8.15 15.40
N GLU A 109 5.35 -8.46 14.39
CA GLU A 109 6.56 -7.72 14.07
C GLU A 109 6.44 -7.15 12.65
N TYR A 110 6.96 -5.94 12.43
CA TYR A 110 7.13 -5.41 11.09
C TYR A 110 8.56 -4.97 10.80
N GLU A 111 8.92 -5.03 9.53
CA GLU A 111 10.16 -4.48 8.99
C GLU A 111 9.85 -3.72 7.69
N SER A 112 10.54 -2.60 7.47
CA SER A 112 10.56 -1.95 6.17
C SER A 112 11.43 -2.79 5.24
N VAL A 113 10.89 -3.13 4.07
CA VAL A 113 11.57 -3.93 3.05
C VAL A 113 11.69 -3.14 1.74
N ASP A 114 12.47 -3.67 0.80
CA ASP A 114 12.62 -3.03 -0.51
C ASP A 114 11.27 -2.96 -1.24
N MET A 115 11.01 -1.86 -1.96
CA MET A 115 9.74 -1.69 -2.69
C MET A 115 9.48 -2.79 -3.72
N SER A 116 10.53 -3.46 -4.24
CA SER A 116 10.38 -4.61 -5.13
C SER A 116 9.65 -5.80 -4.49
N GLU A 117 9.65 -5.91 -3.15
CA GLU A 117 8.91 -6.94 -2.42
C GLU A 117 7.39 -6.69 -2.41
N CYS A 118 6.93 -5.49 -2.77
CA CYS A 118 5.51 -5.14 -2.93
C CYS A 118 5.14 -4.87 -4.39
N ALA A 119 6.00 -5.19 -5.36
CA ALA A 119 5.75 -4.87 -6.76
C ALA A 119 4.49 -5.56 -7.31
N ASP A 120 4.19 -6.77 -6.84
CA ASP A 120 2.99 -7.54 -7.19
C ASP A 120 1.70 -6.98 -6.57
N LEU A 121 1.81 -6.06 -5.61
CA LEU A 121 0.66 -5.37 -5.01
C LEU A 121 0.20 -4.18 -5.86
N ILE A 122 0.98 -3.77 -6.86
CA ILE A 122 0.67 -2.64 -7.75
C ILE A 122 0.21 -3.17 -9.11
N ASN A 123 -1.04 -2.86 -9.46
CA ASN A 123 -1.72 -3.41 -10.65
C ASN A 123 -1.75 -2.42 -11.83
N THR A 124 -0.96 -1.35 -11.78
CA THR A 124 -0.82 -0.45 -12.93
C THR A 124 -0.05 -1.13 -14.06
N PRO A 125 -0.35 -0.81 -15.34
CA PRO A 125 0.35 -1.44 -16.46
C PRO A 125 1.87 -1.21 -16.48
N ASP A 126 2.34 -0.10 -15.89
CA ASP A 126 3.75 0.28 -15.79
C ASP A 126 4.37 -0.05 -14.43
N GLY A 127 3.63 -0.69 -13.52
CA GLY A 127 4.09 -1.04 -12.17
C GLY A 127 4.32 0.15 -11.24
N LYS A 128 3.88 1.35 -11.63
CA LYS A 128 4.05 2.57 -10.84
C LYS A 128 2.93 2.77 -9.82
N LEU A 129 3.28 3.35 -8.67
CA LEU A 129 2.34 3.72 -7.60
C LEU A 129 1.25 4.66 -8.15
N PRO A 130 -0.03 4.25 -8.12
CA PRO A 130 -1.11 5.00 -8.77
C PRO A 130 -1.64 6.09 -7.85
N LEU A 131 -1.23 7.33 -8.08
CA LEU A 131 -1.64 8.47 -7.27
C LEU A 131 -2.75 9.29 -7.95
N MET A 132 -3.70 9.80 -7.14
CA MET A 132 -4.80 10.67 -7.56
C MET A 132 -4.27 12.05 -7.99
N ALA A 133 -4.23 12.34 -9.29
CA ALA A 133 -3.61 13.54 -9.84
C ALA A 133 -4.12 14.84 -9.18
N ALA A 134 -5.41 14.93 -8.86
CA ALA A 134 -6.02 16.12 -8.29
C ALA A 134 -5.71 16.32 -6.79
N ASN A 135 -5.43 15.23 -6.05
CA ASN A 135 -5.49 15.22 -4.59
C ASN A 135 -4.21 14.69 -3.91
N SER A 136 -3.26 14.11 -4.67
CA SER A 136 -1.98 13.59 -4.14
C SER A 136 -0.78 14.49 -4.43
N ILE A 137 -0.98 15.59 -5.17
CA ILE A 137 0.14 16.37 -5.72
C ILE A 137 1.06 16.93 -4.65
N GLY A 138 0.51 17.30 -3.48
CA GLY A 138 1.29 17.77 -2.34
C GLY A 138 2.25 16.71 -1.79
N PHE A 139 1.80 15.45 -1.71
CA PHE A 139 2.64 14.32 -1.33
C PHE A 139 3.70 14.04 -2.39
N TYR A 140 3.28 13.88 -3.65
CA TYR A 140 4.18 13.55 -4.76
C TYR A 140 5.30 14.59 -4.92
N VAL A 141 4.96 15.88 -4.95
CA VAL A 141 5.95 16.96 -5.07
C VAL A 141 6.76 17.10 -3.79
N GLY A 142 6.13 16.93 -2.62
CA GLY A 142 6.80 17.01 -1.32
C GLY A 142 7.88 15.95 -1.13
N CYS A 143 7.71 14.76 -1.73
CA CYS A 143 8.73 13.72 -1.72
C CYS A 143 9.96 14.06 -2.58
N GLY A 144 9.78 14.85 -3.65
CA GLY A 144 10.88 15.23 -4.54
C GLY A 144 11.31 14.12 -5.50
N ALA A 145 11.98 14.53 -6.58
CA ALA A 145 12.25 13.69 -7.75
C ALA A 145 13.26 12.55 -7.53
N ASP A 146 14.08 12.64 -6.48
CA ASP A 146 15.15 11.67 -6.22
C ASP A 146 14.72 10.50 -5.30
N THR A 147 13.49 10.55 -4.77
CA THR A 147 12.92 9.48 -3.93
C THR A 147 12.26 8.39 -4.75
N TRP A 148 11.97 7.24 -4.13
CA TRP A 148 11.24 6.17 -4.80
C TRP A 148 9.88 6.65 -5.33
N VAL A 149 9.10 7.39 -4.52
CA VAL A 149 7.81 7.96 -4.93
C VAL A 149 7.97 8.88 -6.14
N GLY A 150 8.98 9.76 -6.14
CA GLY A 150 9.23 10.68 -7.26
C GLY A 150 9.54 9.98 -8.58
N GLN A 151 10.19 8.81 -8.54
CA GLN A 151 10.60 8.06 -9.73
C GLN A 151 9.58 7.00 -10.18
N ASN A 152 8.82 6.45 -9.23
CA ASN A 152 8.00 5.26 -9.43
C ASN A 152 6.50 5.51 -9.20
N SER A 153 6.03 6.74 -9.37
CA SER A 153 4.58 7.05 -9.32
C SER A 153 4.02 7.42 -10.69
N GLY A 154 2.73 7.12 -10.88
CA GLY A 154 1.92 7.58 -12.00
C GLY A 154 0.74 8.41 -11.48
N LEU A 155 0.49 9.56 -12.11
CA LEU A 155 -0.64 10.42 -11.75
C LEU A 155 -1.85 10.08 -12.62
N TRP A 156 -3.00 9.83 -12.01
CA TRP A 156 -4.23 9.42 -12.68
C TRP A 156 -5.38 10.39 -12.39
N ASN A 157 -6.19 10.71 -13.41
CA ASN A 157 -7.32 11.64 -13.27
C ASN A 157 -8.57 11.00 -12.62
N ILE A 158 -8.36 10.13 -11.64
CA ILE A 158 -9.43 9.56 -10.81
C ILE A 158 -9.51 10.41 -9.54
N GLN A 159 -10.72 10.82 -9.18
CA GLN A 159 -10.95 11.84 -8.17
C GLN A 159 -10.86 11.30 -6.75
N ASN A 160 -11.28 10.06 -6.52
CA ASN A 160 -11.36 9.44 -5.20
C ASN A 160 -10.69 8.07 -5.16
N CYS A 161 -10.23 7.69 -3.97
CA CYS A 161 -9.39 6.51 -3.77
C CYS A 161 -10.14 5.17 -3.98
N ASP A 162 -11.46 5.17 -3.80
CA ASP A 162 -12.39 4.09 -4.11
C ASP A 162 -12.76 3.98 -5.61
N CYS A 163 -12.23 4.90 -6.43
CA CYS A 163 -12.33 4.92 -7.89
C CYS A 163 -13.75 4.94 -8.46
N THR A 164 -14.64 5.70 -7.82
CA THR A 164 -16.04 5.85 -8.25
C THR A 164 -16.30 7.18 -8.97
N LEU A 165 -15.32 8.09 -9.00
CA LEU A 165 -15.41 9.41 -9.65
C LEU A 165 -14.16 9.74 -10.49
N GLY A 166 -14.36 10.44 -11.61
CA GLY A 166 -13.31 10.96 -12.48
C GLY A 166 -13.15 10.17 -13.78
N PHE A 167 -11.94 10.21 -14.34
CA PHE A 167 -11.57 9.58 -15.60
C PHE A 167 -10.38 8.64 -15.40
N ASN A 168 -10.50 7.41 -15.89
CA ASN A 168 -9.39 6.44 -15.87
C ASN A 168 -8.36 6.75 -16.97
N GLU A 169 -7.61 7.84 -16.77
CA GLU A 169 -6.57 8.32 -17.68
C GLU A 169 -5.34 8.77 -16.90
N GLN A 170 -4.17 8.66 -17.53
CA GLN A 170 -2.92 9.11 -16.95
C GLN A 170 -2.69 10.59 -17.27
N CYS A 171 -2.19 11.32 -16.29
CA CYS A 171 -1.83 12.73 -16.40
C CYS A 171 -0.30 12.88 -16.46
N THR A 172 0.14 14.01 -17.00
CA THR A 172 1.56 14.41 -17.01
C THR A 172 1.77 15.63 -16.14
N LEU A 173 2.90 15.70 -15.44
CA LEU A 173 3.29 16.87 -14.66
C LEU A 173 4.65 17.36 -15.12
N ASP A 174 4.72 18.64 -15.48
CA ASP A 174 5.96 19.37 -15.68
C ASP A 174 5.98 20.54 -14.69
N LEU A 175 6.76 20.38 -13.62
CA LEU A 175 6.88 21.38 -12.55
C LEU A 175 7.56 22.67 -13.00
N ALA A 176 8.25 22.67 -14.16
CA ALA A 176 8.78 23.90 -14.75
C ALA A 176 7.67 24.73 -15.43
N VAL A 177 6.53 24.11 -15.74
CA VAL A 177 5.39 24.74 -16.45
C VAL A 177 4.22 25.00 -15.49
N SER A 178 3.90 24.04 -14.63
CA SER A 178 2.70 24.08 -13.78
C SER A 178 2.89 23.27 -12.50
N ASN A 179 2.26 23.72 -11.40
CA ASN A 179 2.15 22.94 -10.17
C ASN A 179 0.94 21.98 -10.17
N GLN A 180 0.19 21.92 -11.26
CA GLN A 180 -0.96 21.03 -11.46
C GLN A 180 -0.71 20.06 -12.62
N PRO A 181 -1.09 18.77 -12.47
CA PRO A 181 -1.03 17.81 -13.57
C PRO A 181 -1.94 18.21 -14.74
N SER A 182 -1.47 17.94 -15.95
CA SER A 182 -2.24 18.05 -17.19
C SER A 182 -2.82 16.70 -17.56
N CYS A 183 -4.13 16.64 -17.80
CA CYS A 183 -4.88 15.43 -18.14
C CYS A 183 -5.71 15.68 -19.41
N ALA A 184 -6.21 14.63 -20.06
CA ALA A 184 -7.01 14.78 -21.29
C ALA A 184 -8.40 15.37 -21.00
N HIS A 185 -8.98 15.05 -19.85
CA HIS A 185 -10.18 15.66 -19.31
C HIS A 185 -9.85 16.62 -18.17
N MET A 186 -10.86 17.37 -17.71
CA MET A 186 -10.74 18.29 -16.58
C MET A 186 -10.15 17.56 -15.36
N LEU A 187 -9.08 18.11 -14.80
CA LEU A 187 -8.48 17.61 -13.56
C LEU A 187 -9.51 17.68 -12.43
N GLY A 188 -9.69 16.58 -11.72
CA GLY A 188 -10.57 16.53 -10.55
C GLY A 188 -12.07 16.52 -10.86
N ALA A 189 -12.41 16.04 -12.07
CA ALA A 189 -13.80 15.88 -12.49
C ALA A 189 -14.59 14.92 -11.59
N GLN A 190 -15.86 15.23 -11.36
CA GLN A 190 -16.78 14.47 -10.49
C GLN A 190 -17.71 13.54 -11.28
N ASN A 191 -17.32 13.19 -12.51
CA ASN A 191 -18.12 12.30 -13.35
C ASN A 191 -18.15 10.90 -12.72
N PRO A 192 -19.30 10.18 -12.74
CA PRO A 192 -19.34 8.79 -12.30
C PRO A 192 -18.36 7.92 -13.11
N LEU A 193 -17.54 7.15 -12.39
CA LEU A 193 -16.62 6.17 -12.94
C LEU A 193 -17.11 4.77 -12.58
N SER A 194 -17.41 3.96 -13.59
CA SER A 194 -17.94 2.60 -13.42
C SER A 194 -16.91 1.53 -13.80
N GLY A 195 -17.03 0.34 -13.20
CA GLY A 195 -16.22 -0.83 -13.56
C GLY A 195 -14.85 -0.89 -12.91
N LEU A 196 -14.54 0.05 -12.02
CA LEU A 196 -13.27 0.13 -11.26
C LEU A 196 -13.51 0.29 -9.76
N ALA A 197 -14.73 0.07 -9.29
CA ALA A 197 -15.05 0.29 -7.88
C ALA A 197 -14.20 -0.63 -6.98
N VAL A 198 -13.67 -0.06 -5.91
CA VAL A 198 -12.92 -0.82 -4.89
C VAL A 198 -13.89 -1.67 -4.07
N THR A 199 -13.42 -2.85 -3.65
CA THR A 199 -14.18 -3.77 -2.81
C THR A 199 -13.58 -3.81 -1.40
N ASN A 200 -14.45 -3.72 -0.41
CA ASN A 200 -14.18 -3.95 1.00
C ASN A 200 -14.75 -5.32 1.41
N ILE A 201 -14.13 -5.95 2.40
CA ILE A 201 -14.66 -7.17 3.02
C ILE A 201 -15.28 -6.76 4.35
N VAL A 202 -16.59 -6.93 4.48
CA VAL A 202 -17.34 -6.56 5.69
C VAL A 202 -16.85 -7.42 6.86
N TYR A 203 -16.40 -6.72 7.90
CA TYR A 203 -15.80 -7.32 9.08
C TYR A 203 -16.67 -8.44 9.70
N GLY A 204 -16.05 -9.58 10.00
CA GLY A 204 -16.70 -10.73 10.63
C GLY A 204 -17.61 -11.56 9.71
N THR A 205 -17.86 -11.11 8.47
CA THR A 205 -18.87 -11.76 7.58
C THR A 205 -18.29 -12.39 6.33
N GLY A 206 -17.12 -11.92 5.87
CA GLY A 206 -16.54 -12.30 4.59
C GLY A 206 -17.30 -11.77 3.36
N ALA A 207 -18.38 -11.01 3.55
CA ALA A 207 -19.16 -10.44 2.48
C ALA A 207 -18.41 -9.27 1.82
N GLU A 208 -18.41 -9.24 0.50
CA GLU A 208 -17.83 -8.16 -0.28
C GLU A 208 -18.84 -7.03 -0.52
N VAL A 209 -18.42 -5.79 -0.32
CA VAL A 209 -19.21 -4.59 -0.60
C VAL A 209 -18.37 -3.57 -1.35
N THR A 210 -19.01 -2.77 -2.20
CA THR A 210 -18.35 -1.62 -2.82
C THR A 210 -17.90 -0.63 -1.75
N ALA A 211 -16.63 -0.25 -1.78
CA ALA A 211 -16.10 0.81 -0.95
C ALA A 211 -16.77 2.15 -1.31
N SER A 212 -17.00 2.99 -0.31
CA SER A 212 -17.51 4.34 -0.49
C SER A 212 -16.76 5.26 0.44
N GLN A 213 -16.16 6.31 -0.10
CA GLN A 213 -15.39 7.32 0.64
C GLN A 213 -15.91 8.73 0.31
#